data_AF-A0A522UA88-F1
#
_entry.id   AF-A0A522UA88-F1
#
_cell.length_a   1.000
_cell.length_b   1.000
_cell.length_c   1.000
_cell.angle_alpha   90.00
_cell.angle_beta   90.00
_cell.angle_gamma   90.00
#
_symmetry.space_group_name_H-M   'P 1'
#
loop_
_entity.id
_entity.type
_entity.pdbx_description
1 polymer ?
#
loop_
_entity_poly.entity_id
_entity_poly.type
_entity_poly.pdbx_seq_one_letter_code
_entity_poly.pdbx_strand_id
1 'polypeptide(L)'
;MSASGAVRTRPLSLPGVLVLVLVLASIASPWSISIPPAHAALSFGFQTPACWLAVLALIAAAFVELRAAVIAVAVAEAALIAWFGWAMWVVTTPRFASLGFPFVGTDLIGPGWYAAAVALLLAAGAVVKGLLDRETPIGPGFWLWTAIPGYGLIRLGRWSRGLTWTLLFSAALYFASTDSPDPTQFAEYGRTNNVPPALPRDPEWVLLGLAAALWALSIGVTIAQRRRAGRN
;
A
#
# COMPACT_ATOMS: atom_id res chain seq x y z
N MET A 1 -4.57 -7.15 -42.46
CA MET A 1 -4.14 -5.85 -41.88
C MET A 1 -4.21 -5.98 -40.37
N SER A 2 -3.07 -6.24 -39.72
CA SER A 2 -2.99 -6.36 -38.26
C SER A 2 -2.88 -4.97 -37.68
N ALA A 3 -3.90 -4.52 -36.95
CA ALA A 3 -3.82 -3.30 -36.17
C ALA A 3 -2.81 -3.55 -35.04
N SER A 4 -1.59 -3.04 -35.17
CA SER A 4 -0.67 -3.02 -34.04
C SER A 4 -1.32 -2.16 -32.95
N GLY A 5 -1.63 -2.80 -31.82
CA GLY A 5 -2.16 -2.13 -30.64
C GLY A 5 -1.10 -1.22 -30.06
N ALA A 6 -0.90 -0.04 -30.66
CA ALA A 6 -0.02 0.96 -30.11
C ALA A 6 -0.56 1.37 -28.74
N VAL A 7 0.20 1.06 -27.69
CA VAL A 7 -0.11 1.49 -26.32
C VAL A 7 -0.12 3.01 -26.31
N ARG A 8 -1.29 3.62 -26.17
CA ARG A 8 -1.40 5.08 -26.07
C ARG A 8 -0.79 5.52 -24.74
N THR A 9 0.24 6.36 -24.83
CA THR A 9 0.93 6.92 -23.67
C THR A 9 0.31 8.26 -23.25
N ARG A 10 0.37 8.58 -21.97
CA ARG A 10 0.00 9.88 -21.40
C ARG A 10 1.26 10.72 -21.12
N PRO A 11 1.20 12.06 -21.27
CA PRO A 11 2.31 12.93 -20.87
C PRO A 11 2.54 12.84 -19.35
N LEU A 12 3.80 12.94 -18.94
CA LEU A 12 4.19 12.84 -17.53
C LEU A 12 3.71 14.07 -16.76
N SER A 13 2.91 13.85 -15.72
CA SER A 13 2.40 14.90 -14.83
C SER A 13 3.27 15.04 -13.57
N LEU A 14 3.14 16.13 -12.82
CA LEU A 14 3.85 16.32 -11.54
C LEU A 14 3.61 15.14 -10.56
N PRO A 15 2.37 14.65 -10.32
CA PRO A 15 2.16 13.43 -9.56
C PRO A 15 2.89 12.22 -10.16
N GLY A 16 2.97 12.12 -11.48
CA GLY A 16 3.74 11.06 -12.16
C GLY A 16 5.23 11.12 -11.85
N VAL A 17 5.84 12.31 -11.82
CA VAL A 17 7.25 12.48 -11.41
C VAL A 17 7.45 12.03 -9.97
N LEU A 18 6.55 12.44 -9.05
CA LEU A 18 6.63 12.02 -7.65
C LEU A 18 6.49 10.49 -7.49
N VAL A 19 5.59 9.86 -8.25
CA VAL A 19 5.46 8.41 -8.32
C VAL A 19 6.78 7.77 -8.74
N LEU A 20 7.45 8.29 -9.78
CA LEU A 20 8.74 7.76 -10.23
C LEU A 20 9.83 7.89 -9.16
N VAL A 21 9.92 9.04 -8.50
CA VAL A 21 10.88 9.26 -7.40
C VAL A 21 10.65 8.27 -6.26
N LEU A 22 9.39 8.06 -5.85
CA LEU A 22 9.04 7.13 -4.79
C LEU A 22 9.25 5.67 -5.18
N VAL A 23 9.02 5.33 -6.45
CA VAL A 23 9.31 4.00 -7.00
C VAL A 23 10.81 3.72 -6.98
N LEU A 24 11.65 4.69 -7.38
CA LEU A 24 13.11 4.56 -7.28
C LEU A 24 13.56 4.41 -5.82
N ALA A 25 13.00 5.22 -4.92
CA ALA A 25 13.27 5.10 -3.49
C ALA A 25 12.86 3.72 -2.95
N SER A 26 11.72 3.18 -3.38
CA SER A 26 11.23 1.86 -2.99
C SER A 26 12.15 0.73 -3.44
N ILE A 27 12.68 0.79 -4.67
CA ILE A 27 13.66 -0.18 -5.19
C ILE A 27 14.96 -0.14 -4.39
N ALA A 28 15.45 1.07 -4.09
CA ALA A 28 16.71 1.30 -3.39
C ALA A 28 16.64 1.06 -1.87
N SER A 29 15.43 0.86 -1.31
CA SER A 29 15.22 0.73 0.12
C SER A 29 14.93 -0.72 0.55
N PRO A 30 15.21 -1.07 1.82
CA PRO A 30 14.73 -2.33 2.39
C PRO A 30 13.21 -2.44 2.33
N TRP A 31 12.72 -3.58 1.85
CA TRP A 31 11.31 -4.00 1.88
C TRP A 31 11.01 -4.91 3.06
N SER A 32 12.02 -5.62 3.57
CA SER A 32 11.95 -6.29 4.86
C SER A 32 13.11 -5.90 5.78
N ILE A 33 12.85 -5.91 7.09
CA ILE A 33 13.86 -5.68 8.13
C ILE A 33 14.55 -7.01 8.49
N SER A 34 15.84 -6.94 8.83
CA SER A 34 16.59 -8.10 9.29
C SER A 34 16.24 -8.47 10.73
N ILE A 35 15.94 -9.74 11.00
CA ILE A 35 15.75 -10.27 12.34
C ILE A 35 16.62 -11.53 12.47
N PRO A 36 17.90 -11.36 12.86
CA PRO A 36 18.89 -12.44 12.83
C PRO A 36 18.50 -13.69 13.64
N PRO A 37 17.96 -13.60 14.88
CA PRO A 37 17.55 -14.78 15.65
C PRO A 37 16.45 -15.60 14.96
N ALA A 38 15.58 -14.94 14.18
CA ALA A 38 14.53 -15.56 13.39
C ALA A 38 15.02 -16.06 12.02
N HIS A 39 16.31 -15.89 11.72
CA HIS A 39 16.91 -16.14 10.40
C HIS A 39 16.18 -15.40 9.27
N ALA A 40 15.62 -14.23 9.59
CA ALA A 40 14.95 -13.38 8.62
C ALA A 40 15.95 -12.38 8.05
N ALA A 41 16.25 -12.52 6.76
CA ALA A 41 17.20 -11.65 6.08
C ALA A 41 16.58 -10.29 5.72
N LEU A 42 17.43 -9.26 5.77
CA LEU A 42 17.16 -7.98 5.12
C LEU A 42 16.95 -8.23 3.62
N SER A 43 15.83 -7.76 3.07
CA SER A 43 15.57 -7.83 1.63
C SER A 43 15.35 -6.43 1.09
N PHE A 44 16.16 -6.03 0.12
CA PHE A 44 15.96 -4.77 -0.61
C PHE A 44 14.87 -4.90 -1.67
N GLY A 45 14.28 -3.78 -2.07
CA GLY A 45 13.26 -3.74 -3.12
C GLY A 45 13.70 -4.42 -4.40
N PHE A 46 14.92 -4.14 -4.90
CA PHE A 46 15.44 -4.77 -6.11
C PHE A 46 15.59 -6.31 -6.03
N GLN A 47 15.64 -6.88 -4.83
CA GLN A 47 15.72 -8.33 -4.59
C GLN A 47 14.32 -8.96 -4.44
N THR A 48 13.28 -8.14 -4.33
CA THR A 48 11.96 -8.56 -3.88
C THR A 48 10.99 -8.64 -5.07
N PRO A 49 10.42 -9.82 -5.39
CA PRO A 49 9.45 -9.95 -6.50
C PRO A 49 8.22 -9.06 -6.34
N ALA A 50 7.70 -8.92 -5.11
CA ALA A 50 6.57 -8.04 -4.84
C ALA A 50 6.87 -6.57 -5.11
N CYS A 51 8.11 -6.13 -4.84
CA CYS A 51 8.56 -4.79 -5.19
C CYS A 51 8.53 -4.58 -6.69
N TRP A 52 9.10 -5.49 -7.47
CA TRP A 52 9.06 -5.40 -8.93
C TRP A 52 7.64 -5.36 -9.47
N LEU A 53 6.72 -6.18 -8.94
CA LEU A 53 5.32 -6.17 -9.34
C LEU A 53 4.67 -4.80 -9.05
N ALA A 54 4.86 -4.25 -7.86
CA ALA A 54 4.35 -2.93 -7.48
C ALA A 54 4.96 -1.81 -8.35
N VAL A 55 6.29 -1.80 -8.50
CA VAL A 55 7.06 -0.84 -9.30
C VAL A 55 6.58 -0.79 -10.75
N LEU A 56 6.53 -1.95 -11.42
CA LEU A 56 6.13 -2.02 -12.82
C LEU A 56 4.67 -1.59 -13.00
N ALA A 57 3.80 -1.95 -12.07
CA ALA A 57 2.41 -1.56 -12.08
C ALA A 57 2.24 -0.05 -11.81
N LEU A 58 3.01 0.56 -10.92
CA LEU A 58 2.99 2.00 -10.67
C LEU A 58 3.55 2.82 -11.84
N ILE A 59 4.64 2.35 -12.46
CA ILE A 59 5.17 2.93 -13.71
C ILE A 59 4.11 2.83 -14.79
N ALA A 60 3.49 1.66 -14.99
CA ALA A 60 2.42 1.50 -15.96
C ALA A 60 1.27 2.47 -15.68
N ALA A 61 0.80 2.59 -14.43
CA ALA A 61 -0.25 3.52 -14.03
C ALA A 61 0.05 4.99 -14.38
N ALA A 62 1.32 5.40 -14.43
CA ALA A 62 1.72 6.74 -14.81
C ALA A 62 1.66 6.99 -16.33
N PHE A 63 1.97 5.97 -17.14
CA PHE A 63 2.20 6.15 -18.59
C PHE A 63 1.10 5.59 -19.50
N VAL A 64 0.46 4.47 -19.14
CA VAL A 64 -0.53 3.81 -20.02
C VAL A 64 -1.85 4.57 -20.05
N GLU A 65 -2.77 4.24 -20.95
CA GLU A 65 -4.11 4.85 -20.97
C GLU A 65 -4.91 4.65 -19.67
N LEU A 66 -5.92 5.50 -19.41
CA LEU A 66 -6.64 5.52 -18.12
C LEU A 66 -7.32 4.20 -17.76
N ARG A 67 -7.87 3.45 -18.74
CA ARG A 67 -8.53 2.15 -18.46
C ARG A 67 -7.51 1.13 -17.98
N ALA A 68 -6.40 0.99 -18.70
CA ALA A 68 -5.29 0.12 -18.27
C ALA A 68 -4.64 0.60 -16.96
N ALA A 69 -4.61 1.91 -16.70
CA ALA A 69 -4.05 2.47 -15.48
C ALA A 69 -4.85 2.11 -14.23
N VAL A 70 -6.18 1.94 -14.34
CA VAL A 70 -7.02 1.43 -13.23
C VAL A 70 -6.54 0.03 -12.83
N ILE A 71 -6.31 -0.83 -13.82
CA ILE A 71 -5.83 -2.21 -13.59
C ILE A 71 -4.42 -2.18 -12.99
N ALA A 72 -3.55 -1.33 -13.53
CA ALA A 72 -2.19 -1.18 -13.03
C ALA A 72 -2.17 -0.72 -11.55
N VAL A 73 -3.01 0.24 -11.18
CA VAL A 73 -3.16 0.64 -9.77
C VAL A 73 -3.66 -0.52 -8.90
N ALA A 74 -4.66 -1.27 -9.35
CA ALA A 74 -5.18 -2.43 -8.61
C ALA A 74 -4.13 -3.54 -8.44
N VAL A 75 -3.27 -3.78 -9.43
CA VAL A 75 -2.16 -4.73 -9.34
C VAL A 75 -1.11 -4.26 -8.32
N ALA A 76 -0.75 -2.97 -8.34
CA ALA A 76 0.18 -2.40 -7.36
C ALA A 76 -0.37 -2.52 -5.93
N GLU A 77 -1.65 -2.22 -5.74
CA GLU A 77 -2.34 -2.40 -4.47
C GLU A 77 -2.32 -3.86 -4.00
N ALA A 78 -2.70 -4.80 -4.87
CA ALA A 78 -2.69 -6.22 -4.54
C ALA A 78 -1.29 -6.71 -4.13
N ALA A 79 -0.23 -6.23 -4.80
CA ALA A 79 1.14 -6.57 -4.46
C ALA A 79 1.52 -6.09 -3.04
N LEU A 80 1.13 -4.87 -2.67
CA LEU A 80 1.39 -4.32 -1.34
C LEU A 80 0.61 -5.04 -0.25
N ILE A 81 -0.68 -5.32 -0.48
CA ILE A 81 -1.53 -6.09 0.45
C ILE A 81 -0.98 -7.51 0.63
N ALA A 82 -0.61 -8.18 -0.47
CA ALA A 82 -0.06 -9.53 -0.41
C ALA A 82 1.26 -9.57 0.38
N TRP A 83 2.13 -8.58 0.19
CA TRP A 83 3.38 -8.47 0.96
C TRP A 83 3.13 -8.23 2.45
N PHE A 84 2.21 -7.32 2.79
CA PHE A 84 1.85 -7.06 4.17
C PHE A 84 1.20 -8.29 4.83
N GLY A 85 0.29 -8.97 4.12
CA GLY A 85 -0.32 -10.21 4.57
C GLY A 85 0.71 -11.33 4.77
N TRP A 86 1.71 -11.43 3.89
CA TRP A 86 2.84 -12.33 4.08
C TRP A 86 3.63 -12.00 5.34
N ALA A 87 3.92 -10.73 5.62
CA ALA A 87 4.61 -10.32 6.83
C ALA A 87 3.81 -10.68 8.09
N MET A 88 2.50 -10.39 8.10
CA MET A 88 1.58 -10.76 9.18
C MET A 88 1.51 -12.28 9.42
N TRP A 89 1.57 -13.08 8.36
CA TRP A 89 1.59 -14.53 8.48
C TRP A 89 2.95 -15.07 8.93
N VAL A 90 4.06 -14.49 8.43
CA VAL A 90 5.40 -14.94 8.76
C VAL A 90 5.69 -14.82 10.26
N VAL A 91 5.26 -13.74 10.91
CA VAL A 91 5.50 -13.55 12.35
C VAL A 91 4.79 -14.57 13.22
N THR A 92 3.78 -15.29 12.70
CA THR A 92 3.10 -16.37 13.43
C THR A 92 3.79 -17.73 13.29
N THR A 93 4.87 -17.82 12.51
CA THR A 93 5.60 -19.08 12.30
C THR A 93 6.47 -19.43 13.52
N PRO A 94 6.80 -20.73 13.75
CA PRO A 94 7.56 -21.15 14.93
C PRO A 94 8.90 -20.44 15.13
N ARG A 95 9.56 -20.01 14.05
CA ARG A 95 10.83 -19.27 14.12
C ARG A 95 10.71 -17.89 14.77
N PHE A 96 9.52 -17.29 14.76
CA PHE A 96 9.22 -16.01 15.38
C PHE A 96 8.51 -16.19 16.71
N ALA A 97 7.51 -17.08 16.76
CA ALA A 97 6.72 -17.35 17.95
C ALA A 97 7.51 -17.97 19.12
N SER A 98 8.68 -18.58 18.86
CA SER A 98 9.58 -19.11 19.89
C SER A 98 10.49 -18.05 20.52
N LEU A 99 10.56 -16.85 19.93
CA LEU A 99 11.37 -15.76 20.43
C LEU A 99 10.61 -15.01 21.53
N GLY A 100 11.32 -14.47 22.52
CA GLY A 100 10.72 -13.76 23.64
C GLY A 100 10.08 -12.40 23.29
N PHE A 101 10.00 -12.04 22.00
CA PHE A 101 9.43 -10.79 21.53
C PHE A 101 8.13 -11.06 20.77
N PRO A 102 7.01 -10.39 21.11
CA PRO A 102 5.72 -10.57 20.45
C PRO A 102 5.67 -9.85 19.09
N PHE A 103 6.22 -10.48 18.05
CA PHE A 103 6.30 -9.89 16.71
C PHE A 103 4.94 -9.60 16.07
N VAL A 104 4.86 -8.47 15.37
CA VAL A 104 3.75 -8.06 14.49
C VAL A 104 4.29 -7.82 13.09
N GLY A 105 3.47 -7.99 12.05
CA GLY A 105 3.95 -7.93 10.67
C GLY A 105 4.63 -6.60 10.30
N THR A 106 4.22 -5.50 10.92
CA THR A 106 4.83 -4.16 10.86
C THR A 106 6.31 -4.15 11.25
N ASP A 107 6.75 -5.01 12.18
CA ASP A 107 8.16 -5.15 12.57
C ASP A 107 9.05 -5.71 11.44
N LEU A 108 8.43 -6.36 10.46
CA LEU A 108 9.11 -6.90 9.28
C LEU A 108 9.06 -5.96 8.08
N ILE A 109 8.27 -4.90 8.10
CA ILE A 109 8.06 -4.04 6.92
C ILE A 109 9.12 -2.95 6.87
N GLY A 110 9.88 -2.92 5.78
CA GLY A 110 10.90 -1.90 5.55
C GLY A 110 10.37 -0.60 4.91
N PRO A 111 11.18 0.48 4.92
CA PRO A 111 10.82 1.79 4.36
C PRO A 111 10.44 1.76 2.86
N GLY A 112 10.95 0.80 2.09
CA GLY A 112 10.64 0.66 0.67
C GLY A 112 9.17 0.32 0.39
N TRP A 113 8.52 -0.42 1.29
CA TRP A 113 7.09 -0.72 1.20
C TRP A 113 6.25 0.54 1.41
N TYR A 114 6.59 1.37 2.41
CA TYR A 114 5.90 2.64 2.67
C TYR A 114 6.07 3.63 1.51
N ALA A 115 7.26 3.71 0.91
CA ALA A 115 7.49 4.54 -0.28
C ALA A 115 6.58 4.11 -1.45
N ALA A 116 6.45 2.80 -1.69
CA ALA A 116 5.54 2.26 -2.69
C ALA A 116 4.05 2.52 -2.35
N ALA A 117 3.67 2.45 -1.07
CA ALA A 117 2.31 2.77 -0.63
C ALA A 117 1.95 4.24 -0.89
N VAL A 118 2.87 5.18 -0.64
CA VAL A 118 2.66 6.60 -0.98
C VAL A 118 2.57 6.78 -2.50
N ALA A 119 3.43 6.11 -3.26
CA ALA A 119 3.37 6.14 -4.73
C ALA A 119 2.01 5.62 -5.26
N LEU A 120 1.47 4.56 -4.66
CA LEU A 120 0.15 4.03 -4.96
C LEU A 120 -0.95 5.09 -4.76
N LEU A 121 -0.96 5.78 -3.63
CA LEU A 121 -1.96 6.83 -3.37
C LEU A 121 -1.87 7.97 -4.39
N LEU A 122 -0.66 8.43 -4.72
CA LEU A 122 -0.46 9.48 -5.73
C LEU A 122 -0.90 9.02 -7.14
N ALA A 123 -0.52 7.81 -7.54
CA ALA A 123 -0.91 7.23 -8.82
C ALA A 123 -2.43 7.06 -8.92
N ALA A 124 -3.06 6.51 -7.88
CA ALA A 124 -4.51 6.39 -7.78
C ALA A 124 -5.19 7.75 -7.89
N GLY A 125 -4.63 8.80 -7.26
CA GLY A 125 -5.18 10.15 -7.28
C GLY A 125 -5.14 10.75 -8.68
N ALA A 126 -4.01 10.60 -9.37
CA ALA A 126 -3.82 11.05 -10.73
C ALA A 126 -4.74 10.31 -11.72
N VAL A 127 -4.90 8.99 -11.57
CA VAL A 127 -5.80 8.20 -12.42
C VAL A 127 -7.25 8.58 -12.18
N VAL A 128 -7.72 8.66 -10.92
CA VAL A 128 -9.10 9.04 -10.62
C VAL A 128 -9.40 10.47 -11.10
N LYS A 129 -8.47 11.41 -10.90
CA LYS A 129 -8.59 12.77 -11.45
C LYS A 129 -8.75 12.73 -12.98
N GLY A 130 -7.89 11.99 -13.68
CA GLY A 130 -8.00 11.86 -15.13
C GLY A 130 -9.32 11.22 -15.60
N LEU A 131 -9.89 10.30 -14.83
CA LEU A 131 -11.22 9.73 -15.12
C LEU A 131 -12.35 10.75 -14.91
N LEU A 132 -12.25 11.61 -13.90
CA LEU A 132 -13.22 12.67 -13.63
C LEU A 132 -13.13 13.79 -14.67
N ASP A 133 -11.93 14.25 -15.00
CA ASP A 133 -11.68 15.33 -15.97
C ASP A 133 -12.17 14.95 -17.38
N ARG A 134 -12.24 13.65 -17.69
CA ARG A 134 -12.79 13.12 -18.95
C ARG A 134 -14.24 12.67 -18.85
N GLU A 135 -14.90 12.96 -17.73
CA GLU A 135 -16.29 12.57 -17.44
C GLU A 135 -16.57 11.09 -17.73
N THR A 136 -15.58 10.23 -17.44
CA THR A 136 -15.68 8.81 -17.79
C THR A 136 -16.85 8.20 -17.01
N PRO A 137 -17.76 7.44 -17.66
CA PRO A 137 -18.86 6.79 -16.95
C PRO A 137 -18.39 5.85 -15.84
N ILE A 138 -19.19 5.71 -14.79
CA ILE A 138 -18.91 4.77 -13.70
C ILE A 138 -19.29 3.35 -14.17
N GLY A 139 -18.28 2.59 -14.60
CA GLY A 139 -18.43 1.19 -15.01
C GLY A 139 -18.07 0.17 -13.91
N PRO A 140 -18.00 -1.13 -14.25
CA PRO A 140 -17.69 -2.21 -13.30
C PRO A 140 -16.35 -2.05 -12.56
N GLY A 141 -15.35 -1.44 -13.22
CA GLY A 141 -14.05 -1.14 -12.62
C GLY A 141 -14.10 -0.12 -11.47
N PHE A 142 -15.26 0.44 -11.17
CA PHE A 142 -15.50 1.28 -9.98
C PHE A 142 -15.10 0.58 -8.68
N TRP A 143 -15.41 -0.71 -8.54
CA TRP A 143 -15.19 -1.45 -7.30
C TRP A 143 -13.71 -1.67 -6.99
N LEU A 144 -12.83 -1.57 -7.98
CA LEU A 144 -11.38 -1.58 -7.73
C LEU A 144 -10.96 -0.37 -6.88
N TRP A 145 -11.64 0.77 -7.01
CA TRP A 145 -11.36 1.96 -6.19
C TRP A 145 -11.84 1.85 -4.76
N THR A 146 -12.67 0.86 -4.42
CA THR A 146 -13.07 0.65 -3.02
C THR A 146 -12.04 -0.11 -2.22
N ALA A 147 -11.11 -0.80 -2.89
CA ALA A 147 -9.99 -1.44 -2.23
C ALA A 147 -9.08 -0.38 -1.57
N ILE A 148 -8.81 0.75 -2.25
CA ILE A 148 -8.04 1.86 -1.66
C ILE A 148 -8.96 2.75 -0.81
N PRO A 149 -8.72 2.89 0.51
CA PRO A 149 -9.53 3.72 1.40
C PRO A 149 -9.75 5.13 0.85
N GLY A 150 -11.01 5.54 0.72
CA GLY A 150 -11.43 6.86 0.23
C GLY A 150 -11.56 7.00 -1.29
N TYR A 151 -10.89 6.18 -2.11
CA TYR A 151 -10.82 6.43 -3.57
C TYR A 151 -12.12 6.17 -4.30
N GLY A 152 -12.94 5.24 -3.81
CA GLY A 152 -14.30 5.08 -4.30
C GLY A 152 -15.15 6.35 -4.14
N LEU A 153 -14.99 7.10 -3.05
CA LEU A 153 -15.66 8.40 -2.85
C LEU A 153 -15.10 9.48 -3.76
N ILE A 154 -13.77 9.52 -3.93
CA ILE A 154 -13.12 10.44 -4.86
C ILE A 154 -13.66 10.20 -6.28
N ARG A 155 -13.80 8.93 -6.69
CA ARG A 155 -14.34 8.56 -8.00
C ARG A 155 -15.81 8.98 -8.19
N LEU A 156 -16.56 9.17 -7.10
CA LEU A 156 -17.91 9.75 -7.08
C LEU A 156 -17.90 11.29 -7.00
N GLY A 157 -16.76 11.95 -7.18
CA GLY A 157 -16.60 13.40 -7.09
C GLY A 157 -16.51 13.95 -5.66
N ARG A 158 -16.52 13.10 -4.62
CA ARG A 158 -16.48 13.53 -3.21
C ARG A 158 -15.05 13.59 -2.68
N TRP A 159 -14.23 14.46 -3.26
CA TRP A 159 -12.79 14.59 -2.97
C TRP A 159 -12.47 14.76 -1.49
N SER A 160 -13.07 15.76 -0.82
CA SER A 160 -12.76 16.05 0.59
C SER A 160 -12.99 14.85 1.49
N ARG A 161 -14.15 14.20 1.37
CA ARG A 161 -14.50 13.00 2.15
C ARG A 161 -13.56 11.84 1.82
N GLY A 162 -13.27 11.61 0.54
CA GLY A 162 -12.35 10.57 0.13
C GLY A 162 -10.97 10.75 0.75
N LEU A 163 -10.40 11.97 0.66
CA LEU A 163 -9.12 12.31 1.28
C LEU A 163 -9.13 12.14 2.80
N THR A 164 -10.23 12.50 3.49
CA THR A 164 -10.35 12.25 4.93
C THR A 164 -10.20 10.76 5.25
N TRP A 165 -10.89 9.88 4.52
CA TRP A 165 -10.77 8.43 4.73
C TRP A 165 -9.36 7.92 4.43
N THR A 166 -8.75 8.38 3.34
CA THR A 166 -7.36 8.03 3.00
C THR A 166 -6.39 8.46 4.11
N LEU A 167 -6.51 9.71 4.60
CA LEU A 167 -5.63 10.24 5.65
C LEU A 167 -5.81 9.51 6.97
N LEU A 168 -7.05 9.26 7.41
CA LEU A 168 -7.31 8.54 8.66
C LEU A 168 -6.76 7.12 8.61
N PHE A 169 -6.98 6.41 7.50
CA PHE A 169 -6.42 5.07 7.31
C PHE A 169 -4.89 5.09 7.32
N SER A 170 -4.28 5.95 6.51
CA SER A 170 -2.82 6.04 6.40
C SER A 170 -2.17 6.45 7.72
N ALA A 171 -2.80 7.36 8.47
CA ALA A 171 -2.33 7.76 9.79
C ALA A 171 -2.40 6.60 10.79
N ALA A 172 -3.51 5.87 10.86
CA ALA A 172 -3.65 4.71 11.74
C ALA A 172 -2.60 3.63 11.41
N LEU A 173 -2.39 3.34 10.13
CA LEU A 173 -1.38 2.37 9.69
C LEU A 173 0.05 2.86 9.98
N TYR A 174 0.35 4.13 9.74
CA TYR A 174 1.65 4.71 10.03
C TYR A 174 1.96 4.70 11.53
N PHE A 175 1.02 5.12 12.38
CA PHE A 175 1.22 5.10 13.83
C PHE A 175 1.32 3.67 14.38
N ALA A 176 0.66 2.69 13.77
CA ALA A 176 0.90 1.29 14.14
C ALA A 176 2.37 0.90 13.96
N SER A 177 3.02 1.41 12.91
CA SER A 177 4.43 1.12 12.62
C SER A 177 5.45 1.90 13.45
N THR A 178 5.04 2.99 14.11
CA THR A 178 5.99 3.81 14.90
C THR A 178 6.37 3.16 16.23
N ASP A 179 5.56 2.23 16.71
CA ASP A 179 5.83 1.46 17.93
C ASP A 179 6.68 0.19 17.65
N SER A 180 7.00 -0.08 16.38
CA SER A 180 7.92 -1.17 16.01
C SER A 180 9.37 -0.81 16.34
N PRO A 181 10.19 -1.74 16.88
CA PRO A 181 11.60 -1.50 17.07
C PRO A 181 12.27 -1.15 15.74
N ASP A 182 13.18 -0.18 15.76
CA ASP A 182 13.86 0.23 14.56
C ASP A 182 14.85 -0.86 14.07
N PRO A 183 15.24 -0.86 12.79
CA PRO A 183 16.17 -1.85 12.24
C PRO A 183 17.52 -1.91 12.96
N THR A 184 17.97 -0.81 13.57
CA THR A 184 19.25 -0.76 14.29
C THR A 184 19.16 -1.48 15.63
N GLN A 185 18.02 -1.41 16.32
CA GLN A 185 17.76 -2.18 17.53
C GLN A 185 17.78 -3.69 17.23
N PHE A 186 17.07 -4.15 16.20
CA PHE A 186 17.11 -5.57 15.83
C PHE A 186 18.52 -6.04 15.44
N ALA A 187 19.30 -5.19 14.77
CA ALA A 187 20.69 -5.49 14.45
C ALA A 187 21.58 -5.59 15.69
N GLU A 188 21.39 -4.72 16.69
CA GLU A 188 22.14 -4.70 17.94
C GLU A 188 21.87 -5.96 18.77
N TYR A 189 20.60 -6.26 19.07
CA TYR A 189 20.23 -7.48 19.80
C TYR A 189 20.64 -8.75 19.04
N GLY A 190 20.52 -8.72 17.70
CA GLY A 190 20.92 -9.82 16.83
C GLY A 190 22.40 -10.21 16.94
N ARG A 191 23.31 -9.30 17.33
CA ARG A 191 24.75 -9.64 17.57
C ARG A 191 24.95 -10.63 18.70
N THR A 192 24.01 -10.67 19.64
CA THR A 192 24.04 -11.60 20.79
C THR A 192 23.02 -12.73 20.64
N ASN A 193 22.48 -12.92 19.43
CA ASN A 193 21.40 -13.86 19.12
C ASN A 193 20.15 -13.64 19.99
N ASN A 194 19.87 -12.38 20.34
CA ASN A 194 18.71 -11.98 21.12
C ASN A 194 17.76 -11.10 20.29
N VAL A 195 16.57 -10.89 20.84
CA VAL A 195 15.57 -9.93 20.38
C VAL A 195 15.39 -8.83 21.43
N PRO A 196 14.82 -7.67 21.09
CA PRO A 196 14.44 -6.67 22.06
C PRO A 196 13.58 -7.27 23.19
N PRO A 197 13.60 -6.69 24.40
CA PRO A 197 12.71 -7.09 25.47
C PRO A 197 11.25 -6.97 25.02
N ALA A 198 10.39 -7.85 25.56
CA ALA A 198 8.96 -7.81 25.24
C ALA A 198 8.38 -6.43 25.58
N LEU A 199 7.84 -5.76 24.57
CA LEU A 199 7.11 -4.51 24.69
C LEU A 199 5.61 -4.79 24.58
N PRO A 200 4.74 -4.06 25.31
CA PRO A 200 3.30 -4.14 25.10
C PRO A 200 2.96 -3.80 23.65
N ARG A 201 2.24 -4.69 22.95
CA ARG A 201 1.83 -4.51 21.54
C ARG A 201 0.37 -4.11 21.38
N ASP A 202 -0.35 -3.92 22.49
CA ASP A 202 -1.77 -3.56 22.45
C ASP A 202 -2.04 -2.27 21.64
N PRO A 203 -1.23 -1.20 21.76
CA PRO A 203 -1.45 0.01 20.96
C PRO A 203 -1.37 -0.24 19.45
N GLU A 204 -0.37 -1.02 19.01
CA GLU A 204 -0.19 -1.38 17.61
C GLU A 204 -1.37 -2.21 17.08
N TRP A 205 -1.82 -3.22 17.82
CA TRP A 205 -2.99 -4.01 17.45
C TRP A 205 -4.28 -3.18 17.40
N VAL A 206 -4.46 -2.25 18.34
CA VAL A 206 -5.57 -1.29 18.31
C VAL A 206 -5.52 -0.42 17.07
N LEU A 207 -4.34 0.08 16.68
CA LEU A 207 -4.17 0.93 15.50
C LEU A 207 -4.35 0.15 14.19
N LEU A 208 -3.86 -1.09 14.11
CA LEU A 208 -4.14 -1.98 12.98
C LEU A 208 -5.63 -2.34 12.87
N GLY A 209 -6.27 -2.61 14.00
CA GLY A 209 -7.72 -2.83 14.08
C GLY A 209 -8.51 -1.59 13.64
N LEU A 210 -8.07 -0.40 14.05
CA LEU A 210 -8.65 0.87 13.62
C LEU A 210 -8.45 1.09 12.12
N ALA A 211 -7.27 0.82 11.56
CA ALA A 211 -7.03 0.91 10.12
C ALA A 211 -7.96 -0.03 9.34
N ALA A 212 -8.12 -1.28 9.79
CA ALA A 212 -9.06 -2.24 9.20
C ALA A 212 -10.52 -1.76 9.27
N ALA A 213 -10.94 -1.22 10.43
CA ALA A 213 -12.28 -0.66 10.60
C ALA A 213 -12.52 0.55 9.68
N LEU A 214 -11.54 1.47 9.59
CA LEU A 214 -11.62 2.64 8.71
C LEU A 214 -11.71 2.25 7.25
N TRP A 215 -10.97 1.23 6.82
CA TRP A 215 -11.07 0.67 5.47
C TRP A 215 -12.47 0.11 5.19
N ALA A 216 -12.99 -0.76 6.07
CA ALA A 216 -14.32 -1.35 5.93
C ALA A 216 -15.44 -0.29 5.92
N LEU A 217 -15.35 0.71 6.79
CA LEU A 217 -16.30 1.82 6.85
C LEU A 217 -16.22 2.70 5.60
N SER A 218 -15.02 2.97 5.07
CA SER A 218 -14.83 3.68 3.79
C SER A 218 -15.57 2.97 2.65
N ILE A 219 -15.50 1.64 2.58
CA ILE A 219 -16.25 0.83 1.60
C ILE A 219 -17.76 1.00 1.83
N GLY A 220 -18.23 0.84 3.06
CA GLY A 220 -19.65 0.98 3.41
C GLY A 220 -20.23 2.36 3.05
N VAL A 221 -19.49 3.43 3.35
CA VAL A 221 -19.86 4.80 3.00
C VAL A 221 -19.89 4.96 1.47
N THR A 222 -18.91 4.41 0.75
CA THR A 222 -18.89 4.43 -0.72
C THR A 222 -20.12 3.75 -1.31
N ILE A 223 -20.48 2.55 -0.83
CA ILE A 223 -21.67 1.82 -1.27
C ILE A 223 -22.94 2.63 -1.02
N ALA A 224 -23.07 3.21 0.17
CA ALA A 224 -24.23 4.03 0.53
C ALA A 224 -24.37 5.25 -0.38
N GLN A 225 -23.27 5.93 -0.71
CA GLN A 225 -23.28 7.08 -1.63
C GLN A 225 -23.62 6.66 -3.06
N ARG A 226 -23.08 5.53 -3.54
CA ARG A 226 -23.39 5.04 -4.89
C ARG A 226 -24.87 4.71 -5.05
N ARG A 227 -25.49 4.09 -4.03
CA ARG A 227 -26.93 3.77 -4.03
C ARG A 227 -27.81 5.02 -4.05
N ARG A 228 -27.41 6.10 -3.36
CA ARG A 228 -28.14 7.38 -3.38
C ARG A 228 -28.06 8.04 -4.76
N ALA A 229 -26.90 7.99 -5.42
CA ALA A 229 -26.71 8.58 -6.73
C ALA A 229 -27.48 7.87 -7.87
N GLY A 230 -27.90 6.61 -7.68
CA GLY A 230 -28.71 5.87 -8.66
C GLY A 230 -30.23 5.97 -8.44
N ARG A 231 -30.68 6.71 -7.43
CA ARG A 231 -32.11 6.94 -7.14
C ARG A 231 -32.62 8.31 -7.62
N ASN A 232 -31.73 9.15 -8.11
CA ASN A 232 -32.02 10.44 -8.72
C ASN A 232 -31.78 10.32 -10.23
#